data_AF-A0A5C6BFG4-F1
#
_entry.id   AF-A0A5C6BFG4-F1
#
_cell.length_a   1.000
_cell.length_b   1.000
_cell.length_c   1.000
_cell.angle_alpha   90.00
_cell.angle_beta   90.00
_cell.angle_gamma   90.00
#
_symmetry.space_group_name_H-M   'P 1'
#
loop_
_entity.id
_entity.type
_entity.pdbx_description
1 polymer ?
#
loop_
_entity_poly.entity_id
_entity_poly.type
_entity_poly.pdbx_seq_one_letter_code
_entity_poly.pdbx_strand_id
1 'polypeptide(L)'
;MKAILSLALVLSLASQPILLVSAEEVAPAAAEPTQLQISDSKNDHLREFIVDQWPSNGELVLQGPLPSILRATLAGTKKPIEFSFNRDASKITLHVPGQSTGSPPARIQFLIAEETSVLADGTVILSALDSEVVGQQAKLESHPGSHRIGFWGNAADYVQWEYRAPPGEYAAELVYSRATPDGTVVEISIDDSVSTLELSHTGSWYRYRNVPIGDVELIGNAHTATVRVQRIVNGGVMNLKAIILTPQP
;
A
#
# COMPACT_ATOMS: atom_id res chain seq x y z
N MET A 1 26.70 74.81 54.72
CA MET A 1 26.19 73.80 53.77
C MET A 1 26.77 72.44 54.19
N LYS A 2 25.93 71.56 54.76
CA LYS A 2 26.32 70.25 55.27
C LYS A 2 26.14 69.19 54.19
N ALA A 3 27.10 68.28 54.09
CA ALA A 3 27.08 67.12 53.21
C ALA A 3 27.37 65.86 54.04
N ILE A 4 26.57 64.81 53.76
CA ILE A 4 26.88 63.37 53.78
C ILE A 4 27.20 62.70 55.14
N LEU A 5 26.39 61.72 55.55
CA LEU A 5 26.80 60.30 55.69
C LEU A 5 25.63 59.34 56.05
N SER A 6 25.69 58.15 55.43
CA SER A 6 25.30 56.81 55.90
C SER A 6 23.84 56.42 56.21
N LEU A 7 23.34 55.43 55.45
CA LEU A 7 22.83 54.19 56.06
C LEU A 7 22.95 52.99 55.08
N ALA A 8 23.43 51.87 55.63
CA ALA A 8 23.75 50.63 54.93
C ALA A 8 22.51 49.85 54.45
N LEU A 9 22.65 49.14 53.31
CA LEU A 9 21.67 48.15 52.85
C LEU A 9 22.31 46.76 52.77
N VAL A 10 21.61 45.80 53.37
CA VAL A 10 21.97 44.41 53.63
C VAL A 10 22.02 43.60 52.32
N LEU A 11 23.09 42.83 52.12
CA LEU A 11 23.17 41.80 51.07
C LEU A 11 22.28 40.60 51.45
N SER A 12 21.33 40.26 50.58
CA SER A 12 20.62 38.96 50.61
C SER A 12 21.18 38.06 49.50
N LEU A 13 21.73 36.92 49.89
CA LEU A 13 22.17 35.84 49.00
C LEU A 13 20.96 34.98 48.63
N ALA A 14 20.51 35.05 47.39
CA ALA A 14 19.53 34.11 46.84
C ALA A 14 20.25 33.03 46.03
N SER A 15 20.28 31.81 46.57
CA SER A 15 20.73 30.60 45.87
C SER A 15 19.77 30.27 44.71
N GLN A 16 20.30 30.17 43.49
CA GLN A 16 19.56 29.63 42.34
C GLN A 16 19.68 28.09 42.34
N PRO A 17 18.60 27.33 42.06
CA PRO A 17 18.71 25.89 41.91
C PRO A 17 19.37 25.51 40.58
N ILE A 18 20.28 24.54 40.64
CA ILE A 18 20.88 23.90 39.46
C ILE A 18 19.81 23.01 38.81
N LEU A 19 19.37 23.37 37.61
CA LEU A 19 18.57 22.50 36.76
C LEU A 19 19.47 21.39 36.19
N LEU A 20 19.29 20.15 36.65
CA LEU A 20 19.77 18.97 35.93
C LEU A 20 18.90 18.81 34.67
N VAL A 21 19.46 19.11 33.51
CA VAL A 21 18.91 18.69 32.22
C VAL A 21 19.21 17.21 32.06
N SER A 22 18.16 16.39 32.05
CA SER A 22 18.27 14.98 31.67
C SER A 22 18.71 14.93 30.21
N ALA A 23 19.79 14.21 29.91
CA ALA A 23 20.21 13.98 28.54
C ALA A 23 19.12 13.12 27.85
N GLU A 24 18.37 13.76 26.96
CA GLU A 24 17.47 13.07 26.04
C GLU A 24 18.37 12.25 25.10
N GLU A 25 18.26 10.93 25.16
CA GLU A 25 18.93 10.01 24.26
C GLU A 25 18.37 10.27 22.86
N VAL A 26 19.11 11.06 22.07
CA VAL A 26 18.79 11.35 20.68
C VAL A 26 18.87 10.02 19.93
N ALA A 27 17.71 9.44 19.64
CA ALA A 27 17.60 8.30 18.74
C ALA A 27 18.40 8.61 17.46
N PRO A 28 19.20 7.67 16.94
CA PRO A 28 20.02 7.93 15.75
C PRO A 28 19.10 8.39 14.63
N ALA A 29 19.47 9.52 14.02
CA ALA A 29 18.78 10.08 12.87
C ALA A 29 18.61 8.99 11.81
N ALA A 30 17.38 8.82 11.33
CA ALA A 30 17.06 7.94 10.21
C ALA A 30 17.96 8.33 9.02
N ALA A 31 18.60 7.35 8.40
CA ALA A 31 19.41 7.56 7.21
C ALA A 31 18.51 8.12 6.08
N GLU A 32 18.81 9.31 5.58
CA GLU A 32 18.27 9.84 4.32
C GLU A 32 19.28 9.64 3.18
N PRO A 33 18.84 9.60 1.90
CA PRO A 33 17.74 8.87 1.32
C PRO A 33 18.26 7.75 0.41
N THR A 34 17.49 6.66 0.29
CA THR A 34 17.68 5.67 -0.79
C THR A 34 17.64 6.40 -2.13
N GLN A 35 18.76 6.48 -2.85
CA GLN A 35 18.72 6.90 -4.25
C GLN A 35 18.01 5.80 -5.01
N LEU A 36 16.77 6.08 -5.40
CA LEU A 36 15.97 5.20 -6.24
C LEU A 36 16.22 5.62 -7.68
N GLN A 37 16.96 4.79 -8.40
CA GLN A 37 17.02 4.91 -9.85
C GLN A 37 15.81 4.16 -10.40
N ILE A 38 14.88 4.92 -10.98
CA ILE A 38 13.80 4.39 -11.78
C ILE A 38 14.40 4.12 -13.16
N SER A 39 14.54 2.85 -13.52
CA SER A 39 14.77 2.52 -14.91
C SER A 39 13.41 2.27 -15.56
N ASP A 40 13.10 3.03 -16.61
CA ASP A 40 11.95 2.73 -17.43
C ASP A 40 12.20 1.36 -18.08
N SER A 41 11.44 0.37 -17.63
CA SER A 41 11.41 -0.91 -18.33
C SER A 41 10.72 -0.68 -19.68
N LYS A 42 11.06 -1.50 -20.69
CA LYS A 42 10.43 -1.44 -22.03
C LYS A 42 8.92 -1.73 -22.03
N ASN A 43 8.33 -2.01 -20.86
CA ASN A 43 6.92 -2.34 -20.67
C ASN A 43 6.27 -1.26 -19.80
N ASP A 44 5.31 -0.51 -20.35
CA ASP A 44 4.75 0.70 -19.73
C ASP A 44 4.10 0.46 -18.36
N HIS A 45 3.80 -0.79 -18.02
CA HIS A 45 3.21 -1.21 -16.74
C HIS A 45 4.18 -1.85 -15.75
N LEU A 46 5.40 -2.18 -16.17
CA LEU A 46 6.44 -2.69 -15.28
C LEU A 46 7.49 -1.59 -15.08
N ARG A 47 7.84 -1.33 -13.82
CA ARG A 47 8.96 -0.45 -13.48
C ARG A 47 9.92 -1.16 -12.57
N GLU A 48 11.21 -0.97 -12.81
CA GLU A 48 12.24 -1.51 -11.95
C GLU A 48 12.89 -0.38 -11.17
N PHE A 49 12.97 -0.57 -9.85
CA PHE A 49 13.59 0.34 -8.92
C PHE A 49 14.80 -0.32 -8.31
N ILE A 50 15.92 0.38 -8.43
CA ILE A 50 17.21 -0.05 -7.92
C ILE A 50 17.41 0.54 -6.53
N VAL A 51 17.75 -0.32 -5.57
CA VAL A 51 17.94 0.01 -4.16
C VAL A 51 19.40 -0.26 -3.81
N ASP A 52 20.20 0.80 -3.81
CA ASP A 52 21.63 0.73 -3.47
C ASP A 52 21.87 0.61 -1.96
N GLN A 53 21.04 1.28 -1.17
CA GLN A 53 21.12 1.31 0.29
C GLN A 53 19.84 0.74 0.88
N TRP A 54 19.96 -0.46 1.43
CA TRP A 54 18.83 -1.16 2.04
C TRP A 54 18.49 -0.55 3.40
N PRO A 55 17.21 -0.24 3.68
CA PRO A 55 16.82 0.33 4.96
C PRO A 55 16.85 -0.71 6.09
N SER A 56 17.44 -0.35 7.23
CA SER A 56 17.47 -1.22 8.42
C SER A 56 16.17 -1.18 9.23
N ASN A 57 15.37 -0.13 9.07
CA ASN A 57 14.08 0.04 9.75
C ASN A 57 12.93 -0.69 9.02
N GLY A 58 13.20 -1.35 7.89
CA GLY A 58 12.18 -2.06 7.10
C GLY A 58 11.26 -1.15 6.27
N GLU A 59 11.59 0.13 6.14
CA GLU A 59 10.78 1.08 5.37
C GLU A 59 11.58 1.73 4.26
N LEU A 60 11.11 1.57 3.02
CA LEU A 60 11.64 2.26 1.86
C LEU A 60 10.62 3.29 1.37
N VAL A 61 10.97 4.57 1.42
CA VAL A 61 10.06 5.68 1.11
C VAL A 61 10.31 6.23 -0.29
N LEU A 62 9.26 6.21 -1.13
CA LEU A 62 9.21 6.83 -2.46
C LEU A 62 8.48 8.17 -2.34
N GLN A 63 9.00 9.24 -2.97
CA GLN A 63 8.38 10.57 -3.01
C GLN A 63 8.04 10.99 -4.45
N GLY A 64 7.01 11.82 -4.62
CA GLY A 64 6.66 12.48 -5.88
C GLY A 64 5.25 12.14 -6.38
N PRO A 65 4.87 12.56 -7.59
CA PRO A 65 3.74 11.92 -8.27
C PRO A 65 4.13 10.47 -8.51
N LEU A 66 3.41 9.56 -7.89
CA LEU A 66 3.69 8.13 -7.97
C LEU A 66 2.61 7.48 -8.85
N PRO A 67 3.00 6.57 -9.76
CA PRO A 67 2.02 5.82 -10.54
C PRO A 67 1.15 4.95 -9.62
N SER A 68 -0.04 4.55 -10.07
CA SER A 68 -0.86 3.61 -9.31
C SER A 68 -0.19 2.25 -9.20
N ILE A 69 0.46 2.02 -8.05
CA ILE A 69 1.12 0.76 -7.70
C ILE A 69 0.06 -0.26 -7.30
N LEU A 70 0.12 -1.43 -7.95
CA LEU A 70 -0.75 -2.57 -7.67
C LEU A 70 0.01 -3.75 -7.05
N ARG A 71 1.29 -3.91 -7.39
CA ARG A 71 2.17 -4.94 -6.81
C ARG A 71 3.61 -4.43 -6.77
N ALA A 72 4.31 -4.75 -5.69
CA ALA A 72 5.75 -4.58 -5.56
C ALA A 72 6.37 -5.94 -5.23
N THR A 73 7.46 -6.33 -5.88
CA THR A 73 8.11 -7.62 -5.64
C THR A 73 9.62 -7.47 -5.64
N LEU A 74 10.26 -8.02 -4.60
CA LEU A 74 11.72 -8.07 -4.54
C LEU A 74 12.21 -9.12 -5.53
N ALA A 75 13.16 -8.75 -6.39
CA ALA A 75 13.75 -9.66 -7.36
C ALA A 75 14.27 -10.94 -6.68
N GLY A 76 13.99 -12.09 -7.30
CA GLY A 76 14.30 -13.41 -6.75
C GLY A 76 13.30 -13.93 -5.72
N THR A 77 12.27 -13.16 -5.37
CA THR A 77 11.17 -13.60 -4.51
C THR A 77 9.85 -13.60 -5.28
N LYS A 78 8.92 -14.48 -4.90
CA LYS A 78 7.53 -14.44 -5.38
C LYS A 78 6.59 -13.68 -4.44
N LYS A 79 7.08 -13.26 -3.27
CA LYS A 79 6.25 -12.66 -2.22
C LYS A 79 6.07 -11.16 -2.49
N PRO A 80 4.84 -10.67 -2.64
CA PRO A 80 4.59 -9.25 -2.75
C PRO A 80 5.00 -8.49 -1.48
N ILE A 81 5.56 -7.31 -1.68
CA ILE A 81 5.87 -6.34 -0.62
C ILE A 81 4.61 -5.53 -0.36
N GLU A 82 4.21 -5.43 0.92
CA GLU A 82 3.13 -4.53 1.32
C GLU A 82 3.58 -3.08 1.15
N PHE A 83 2.65 -2.21 0.74
CA PHE A 83 2.94 -0.81 0.50
C PHE A 83 1.87 0.08 1.12
N SER A 84 2.26 1.24 1.64
CA SER A 84 1.32 2.19 2.23
C SER A 84 1.43 3.58 1.64
N PHE A 85 0.29 4.25 1.55
CA PHE A 85 0.20 5.65 1.13
C PHE A 85 0.09 6.55 2.37
N ASN A 86 0.66 7.74 2.28
CA ASN A 86 0.20 8.84 3.12
C ASN A 86 -1.17 9.36 2.62
N ARG A 87 -1.76 10.31 3.37
CA ARG A 87 -3.14 10.75 3.16
C ARG A 87 -3.42 11.32 1.76
N ASP A 88 -2.44 11.98 1.16
CA ASP A 88 -2.53 12.63 -0.15
C ASP A 88 -1.80 11.85 -1.25
N ALA A 89 -1.42 10.59 -0.99
CA ALA A 89 -0.71 9.71 -1.92
C ALA A 89 0.61 10.27 -2.51
N SER A 90 1.17 11.36 -1.97
CA SER A 90 2.45 11.93 -2.41
C SER A 90 3.68 11.14 -1.95
N LYS A 91 3.46 10.19 -1.02
CA LYS A 91 4.48 9.28 -0.51
C LYS A 91 3.96 7.85 -0.48
N ILE A 92 4.80 6.93 -0.96
CA ILE A 92 4.59 5.49 -0.79
C ILE A 92 5.70 4.93 0.08
N THR A 93 5.34 4.19 1.12
CA THR A 93 6.28 3.41 1.91
C THR A 93 6.14 1.94 1.55
N LEU A 94 7.22 1.32 1.08
CA LEU A 94 7.31 -0.14 0.96
C LEU A 94 7.76 -0.72 2.29
N HIS A 95 7.04 -1.76 2.74
CA HIS A 95 7.32 -2.49 3.98
C HIS A 95 8.24 -3.67 3.65
N VAL A 96 9.54 -3.40 3.61
CA VAL A 96 10.56 -4.37 3.19
C VAL A 96 11.13 -5.14 4.41
N PRO A 97 11.72 -6.32 4.22
CA PRO A 97 12.47 -6.99 5.29
C PRO A 97 13.54 -6.09 5.91
N GLY A 98 13.73 -6.13 7.24
CA GLY A 98 14.73 -5.30 7.93
C GLY A 98 16.20 -5.62 7.58
N GLN A 99 16.45 -6.70 6.86
CA GLN A 99 17.75 -7.05 6.28
C GLN A 99 17.58 -7.38 4.80
N SER A 100 18.52 -6.91 3.97
CA SER A 100 18.55 -7.26 2.55
C SER A 100 18.71 -8.78 2.38
N THR A 101 17.96 -9.36 1.46
CA THR A 101 18.07 -10.79 1.12
C THR A 101 19.19 -11.08 0.11
N GLY A 102 19.99 -10.08 -0.27
CA GLY A 102 21.08 -10.22 -1.24
C GLY A 102 22.09 -9.07 -1.23
N SER A 103 23.11 -9.16 -2.07
CA SER A 103 24.10 -8.10 -2.27
C SER A 103 23.48 -6.91 -3.02
N PRO A 104 23.75 -5.67 -2.59
CA PRO A 104 23.27 -4.49 -3.32
C PRO A 104 23.92 -4.40 -4.72
N PRO A 105 23.22 -3.79 -5.70
CA PRO A 105 21.88 -3.24 -5.57
C PRO A 105 20.78 -4.30 -5.53
N ALA A 106 19.82 -4.14 -4.62
CA ALA A 106 18.57 -4.89 -4.68
C ALA A 106 17.65 -4.29 -5.77
N ARG A 107 16.82 -5.12 -6.40
CA ARG A 107 15.88 -4.69 -7.44
C ARG A 107 14.46 -4.97 -6.99
N ILE A 108 13.60 -3.96 -7.06
CA ILE A 108 12.17 -4.08 -6.79
C ILE A 108 11.44 -3.85 -8.10
N GLN A 109 10.65 -4.84 -8.51
CA GLN A 109 9.76 -4.71 -9.65
C GLN A 109 8.40 -4.23 -9.17
N PHE A 110 7.87 -3.21 -9.84
CA PHE A 110 6.51 -2.73 -9.64
C PHE A 110 5.65 -3.08 -10.84
N LEU A 111 4.45 -3.56 -10.54
CA LEU A 111 3.32 -3.55 -11.46
C LEU A 111 2.52 -2.28 -11.19
N ILE A 112 2.38 -1.45 -12.22
CA ILE A 112 1.66 -0.17 -12.17
C ILE A 112 0.56 -0.13 -13.22
N ALA A 113 -0.62 0.35 -12.83
CA ALA A 113 -1.69 0.66 -13.76
C ALA A 113 -2.75 1.55 -13.08
N GLU A 114 -3.23 2.55 -13.81
CA GLU A 114 -4.43 3.30 -13.43
C GLU A 114 -5.69 2.55 -13.88
N GLU A 115 -5.68 2.03 -15.12
CA GLU A 115 -6.81 1.41 -15.81
C GLU A 115 -6.66 -0.12 -15.92
N THR A 116 -7.79 -0.78 -16.16
CA THR A 116 -7.91 -2.18 -16.54
C THR A 116 -7.21 -2.40 -17.87
N SER A 117 -6.32 -3.38 -17.92
CA SER A 117 -5.44 -3.60 -19.08
C SER A 117 -4.96 -5.04 -19.18
N VAL A 118 -4.61 -5.45 -20.40
CA VAL A 118 -3.89 -6.70 -20.67
C VAL A 118 -2.47 -6.34 -21.11
N LEU A 119 -1.49 -6.81 -20.37
CA LEU A 119 -0.08 -6.54 -20.60
C LEU A 119 0.49 -7.44 -21.70
N ALA A 120 1.65 -7.05 -22.24
CA ALA A 120 2.34 -7.82 -23.26
C ALA A 120 2.77 -9.24 -22.81
N ASP A 121 2.93 -9.46 -21.51
CA ASP A 121 3.23 -10.78 -20.95
C ASP A 121 1.97 -11.62 -20.66
N GLY A 122 0.79 -11.11 -21.01
CA GLY A 122 -0.52 -11.73 -20.78
C GLY A 122 -1.13 -11.39 -19.42
N THR A 123 -0.43 -10.68 -18.51
CA THR A 123 -1.01 -10.26 -17.24
C THR A 123 -2.26 -9.42 -17.47
N VAL A 124 -3.36 -9.76 -16.80
CA VAL A 124 -4.61 -9.00 -16.84
C VAL A 124 -4.75 -8.24 -15.54
N ILE A 125 -5.00 -6.94 -15.63
CA ILE A 125 -5.28 -6.06 -14.49
C ILE A 125 -6.74 -5.66 -14.58
N LEU A 126 -7.50 -5.88 -13.51
CA LEU A 126 -8.85 -5.36 -13.30
C LEU A 126 -8.77 -4.24 -12.25
N SER A 127 -8.65 -3.00 -12.70
CA SER A 127 -8.47 -1.84 -11.82
C SER A 127 -9.80 -1.43 -11.19
N ALA A 128 -9.78 -1.00 -9.92
CA ALA A 128 -10.94 -0.38 -9.28
C ALA A 128 -11.47 0.84 -10.05
N LEU A 129 -10.61 1.55 -10.80
CA LEU A 129 -10.99 2.72 -11.60
C LEU A 129 -12.08 2.39 -12.63
N ASP A 130 -11.98 1.22 -13.28
CA ASP A 130 -12.91 0.79 -14.33
C ASP A 130 -13.93 -0.23 -13.84
N SER A 131 -14.06 -0.37 -12.52
CA SER A 131 -15.07 -1.25 -11.93
C SER A 131 -16.43 -0.57 -11.91
N GLU A 132 -17.48 -1.37 -12.06
CA GLU A 132 -18.84 -0.95 -11.74
C GLU A 132 -19.14 -1.31 -10.29
N VAL A 133 -19.59 -0.33 -9.52
CA VAL A 133 -20.09 -0.56 -8.16
C VAL A 133 -21.61 -0.65 -8.21
N VAL A 134 -22.13 -1.81 -7.79
CA VAL A 134 -23.57 -2.04 -7.67
C VAL A 134 -23.93 -2.03 -6.19
N GLY A 135 -24.55 -0.94 -5.71
CA GLY A 135 -24.84 -0.78 -4.29
C GLY A 135 -25.19 0.64 -3.89
N GLN A 136 -25.23 0.89 -2.58
CA GLN A 136 -25.61 2.20 -2.00
C GLN A 136 -24.49 2.89 -1.21
N GLN A 137 -23.54 2.15 -0.65
CA GLN A 137 -22.50 2.69 0.23
C GLN A 137 -21.10 2.60 -0.38
N ALA A 138 -20.75 1.45 -0.95
CA ALA A 138 -19.51 1.26 -1.68
C ALA A 138 -19.41 2.29 -2.81
N LYS A 139 -18.21 2.85 -3.01
CA LYS A 139 -17.96 3.81 -4.09
C LYS A 139 -16.51 3.86 -4.49
N LEU A 140 -16.28 4.27 -5.73
CA LEU A 140 -14.96 4.62 -6.21
C LEU A 140 -14.46 5.87 -5.48
N GLU A 141 -13.34 5.73 -4.80
CA GLU A 141 -12.49 6.82 -4.34
C GLU A 141 -11.35 6.98 -5.34
N SER A 142 -11.38 8.09 -6.08
CA SER A 142 -10.40 8.37 -7.12
C SER A 142 -9.43 9.46 -6.66
N HIS A 143 -8.16 9.10 -6.56
CA HIS A 143 -7.03 10.01 -6.36
C HIS A 143 -5.91 9.57 -7.30
N PRO A 144 -5.23 10.49 -8.02
CA PRO A 144 -4.15 10.11 -8.93
C PRO A 144 -3.12 9.20 -8.25
N GLY A 145 -2.82 8.05 -8.86
CA GLY A 145 -1.90 7.05 -8.29
C GLY A 145 -2.47 6.19 -7.16
N SER A 146 -3.77 6.33 -6.82
CA SER A 146 -4.40 5.55 -5.74
C SER A 146 -5.92 5.46 -5.90
N HIS A 147 -6.38 4.85 -7.00
CA HIS A 147 -7.78 4.48 -7.18
C HIS A 147 -8.14 3.27 -6.30
N ARG A 148 -9.35 3.29 -5.73
CA ARG A 148 -9.88 2.17 -4.92
C ARG A 148 -11.39 2.23 -4.78
N ILE A 149 -12.02 1.09 -4.55
CA ILE A 149 -13.38 1.06 -3.98
C ILE A 149 -13.26 1.10 -2.47
N GLY A 150 -13.92 2.06 -1.84
CA GLY A 150 -13.96 2.21 -0.40
C GLY A 150 -15.35 2.63 0.09
N PHE A 151 -15.45 3.06 1.35
CA PHE A 151 -16.72 3.28 2.06
C PHE A 151 -17.69 2.08 1.98
N TRP A 152 -17.15 0.89 1.77
CA TRP A 152 -17.94 -0.32 1.58
C TRP A 152 -18.36 -0.88 2.94
N GLY A 153 -19.55 -0.49 3.40
CA GLY A 153 -20.13 -0.91 4.68
C GLY A 153 -21.40 -1.73 4.59
N ASN A 154 -21.95 -1.91 3.39
CA ASN A 154 -23.16 -2.69 3.15
C ASN A 154 -22.84 -4.01 2.45
N ALA A 155 -23.32 -5.13 3.01
CA ALA A 155 -23.08 -6.47 2.46
C ALA A 155 -23.84 -6.74 1.15
N ALA A 156 -24.89 -5.96 0.86
CA ALA A 156 -25.61 -6.06 -0.41
C ALA A 156 -24.89 -5.36 -1.57
N ASP A 157 -23.90 -4.51 -1.27
CA ASP A 157 -23.10 -3.85 -2.30
C ASP A 157 -22.05 -4.83 -2.84
N TYR A 158 -21.80 -4.77 -4.14
CA TYR A 158 -20.75 -5.55 -4.80
C TYR A 158 -20.07 -4.74 -5.91
N VAL A 159 -18.91 -5.24 -6.34
CA VAL A 159 -18.11 -4.65 -7.41
C VAL A 159 -18.01 -5.65 -8.55
N GLN A 160 -18.10 -5.18 -9.79
CA GLN A 160 -17.97 -6.02 -10.97
C GLN A 160 -17.13 -5.39 -12.08
N TRP A 161 -16.63 -6.24 -12.97
CA TRP A 161 -15.94 -5.90 -14.20
C TRP A 161 -16.47 -6.75 -15.33
N GLU A 162 -16.67 -6.14 -16.49
CA GLU A 162 -16.69 -6.83 -17.78
C GLU A 162 -15.38 -6.53 -18.49
N TYR A 163 -14.66 -7.56 -18.95
CA TYR A 163 -13.34 -7.39 -19.53
C TYR A 163 -13.05 -8.41 -20.63
N ARG A 164 -11.96 -8.15 -21.36
CA ARG A 164 -11.43 -9.06 -22.39
C ARG A 164 -10.01 -9.46 -22.02
N ALA A 165 -9.72 -10.74 -22.13
CA ALA A 165 -8.41 -11.34 -21.88
C ALA A 165 -8.22 -12.55 -22.80
N PRO A 166 -6.99 -12.95 -23.13
CA PRO A 166 -6.76 -14.17 -23.90
C PRO A 166 -7.10 -15.41 -23.06
N PRO A 167 -7.50 -16.53 -23.70
CA PRO A 167 -7.76 -17.77 -22.98
C PRO A 167 -6.46 -18.33 -22.39
N GLY A 168 -6.57 -19.05 -21.28
CA GLY A 168 -5.43 -19.66 -20.60
C GLY A 168 -5.65 -19.83 -19.10
N GLU A 169 -4.65 -20.39 -18.43
CA GLU A 169 -4.63 -20.48 -16.98
C GLU A 169 -3.90 -19.30 -16.35
N TYR A 170 -4.44 -18.78 -15.26
CA TYR A 170 -3.94 -17.61 -14.56
C TYR A 170 -3.96 -17.84 -13.06
N ALA A 171 -2.90 -17.40 -12.36
CA ALA A 171 -2.96 -17.22 -10.92
C ALA A 171 -3.60 -15.86 -10.64
N ALA A 172 -4.68 -15.87 -9.86
CA ALA A 172 -5.41 -14.67 -9.49
C ALA A 172 -4.98 -14.16 -8.10
N GLU A 173 -4.87 -12.84 -7.97
CA GLU A 173 -4.62 -12.17 -6.69
C GLU A 173 -5.53 -10.95 -6.50
N LEU A 174 -5.88 -10.70 -5.23
CA LEU A 174 -6.64 -9.53 -4.80
C LEU A 174 -5.69 -8.50 -4.18
N VAL A 175 -5.80 -7.24 -4.59
CA VAL A 175 -5.06 -6.11 -3.99
C VAL A 175 -5.98 -5.32 -3.10
N TYR A 176 -5.77 -5.35 -1.78
CA TYR A 176 -6.66 -4.68 -0.83
C TYR A 176 -5.95 -4.12 0.40
N SER A 177 -6.64 -3.23 1.12
CA SER A 177 -6.27 -2.79 2.46
C SER A 177 -7.48 -2.76 3.41
N ARG A 178 -7.22 -2.92 4.70
CA ARG A 178 -8.26 -3.01 5.74
C ARG A 178 -7.69 -2.60 7.10
N ALA A 179 -8.35 -1.66 7.78
CA ALA A 179 -7.98 -1.26 9.15
C ALA A 179 -8.81 -1.94 10.25
N THR A 180 -9.90 -2.59 9.90
CA THR A 180 -10.79 -3.27 10.84
C THR A 180 -10.29 -4.69 11.16
N PRO A 181 -10.65 -5.26 12.32
CA PRO A 181 -10.26 -6.63 12.69
C PRO A 181 -10.65 -7.67 11.64
N ASP A 182 -9.96 -8.80 11.69
CA ASP A 182 -10.16 -9.96 10.82
C ASP A 182 -11.60 -10.51 10.91
N GLY A 183 -11.98 -11.31 9.91
CA GLY A 183 -13.27 -12.02 9.90
C GLY A 183 -14.31 -11.46 8.93
N THR A 184 -14.09 -10.36 8.22
CA THR A 184 -14.94 -10.09 7.05
C THR A 184 -14.64 -11.12 5.97
N VAL A 185 -15.69 -11.68 5.36
CA VAL A 185 -15.56 -12.70 4.30
C VAL A 185 -16.16 -12.15 3.02
N VAL A 186 -15.40 -12.27 1.93
CA VAL A 186 -15.81 -11.92 0.57
C VAL A 186 -15.74 -13.15 -0.33
N GLU A 187 -16.57 -13.12 -1.36
CA GLU A 187 -16.55 -14.07 -2.46
C GLU A 187 -16.06 -13.33 -3.70
N ILE A 188 -15.06 -13.89 -4.37
CA ILE A 188 -14.57 -13.39 -5.64
C ILE A 188 -14.94 -14.43 -6.69
N SER A 189 -15.62 -14.01 -7.74
CA SER A 189 -15.93 -14.85 -8.90
C SER A 189 -15.25 -14.31 -10.14
N ILE A 190 -14.61 -15.18 -10.91
CA ILE A 190 -14.09 -14.88 -12.25
C ILE A 190 -14.69 -15.95 -13.17
N ASP A 191 -15.65 -15.54 -14.00
CA ASP A 191 -16.56 -16.45 -14.69
C ASP A 191 -17.16 -17.49 -13.71
N ASP A 192 -16.94 -18.78 -13.97
CA ASP A 192 -17.42 -19.89 -13.13
C ASP A 192 -16.48 -20.22 -11.95
N SER A 193 -15.28 -19.64 -11.90
CA SER A 193 -14.32 -19.85 -10.81
C SER A 193 -14.71 -18.99 -9.61
N VAL A 194 -14.89 -19.61 -8.44
CA VAL A 194 -15.32 -18.92 -7.20
C VAL A 194 -14.35 -19.19 -6.07
N SER A 195 -13.92 -18.11 -5.41
CA SER A 195 -13.00 -18.14 -4.27
C SER A 195 -13.57 -17.36 -3.09
N THR A 196 -13.55 -17.98 -1.92
CA THR A 196 -13.93 -17.34 -0.66
C THR A 196 -12.68 -16.90 0.09
N LEU A 197 -12.62 -15.63 0.49
CA LEU A 197 -11.49 -15.06 1.20
C LEU A 197 -11.96 -14.41 2.51
N GLU A 198 -11.39 -14.86 3.63
CA GLU A 198 -11.45 -14.11 4.89
C GLU A 198 -10.38 -13.02 4.87
N LEU A 199 -10.80 -11.76 4.96
CA LEU A 199 -9.94 -10.61 4.89
C LEU A 199 -9.22 -10.40 6.23
N SER A 200 -7.90 -10.57 6.21
CA SER A 200 -7.04 -10.17 7.32
C SER A 200 -6.83 -8.66 7.35
N HIS A 201 -6.70 -8.10 8.55
CA HIS A 201 -6.31 -6.71 8.77
C HIS A 201 -4.93 -6.44 8.15
N THR A 202 -4.77 -5.24 7.59
CA THR A 202 -3.51 -4.79 6.99
C THR A 202 -2.81 -3.72 7.81
N GLY A 203 -3.44 -3.28 8.91
CA GLY A 203 -2.95 -2.27 9.86
C GLY A 203 -3.45 -0.86 9.58
N SER A 204 -3.89 -0.56 8.35
CA SER A 204 -4.42 0.76 7.96
C SER A 204 -5.25 0.66 6.68
N TRP A 205 -6.19 1.58 6.48
CA TRP A 205 -6.95 1.76 5.23
C TRP A 205 -6.07 2.15 4.04
N TYR A 206 -4.80 2.47 4.29
CA TYR A 206 -3.86 2.87 3.26
C TYR A 206 -2.67 1.92 3.15
N ARG A 207 -2.66 0.79 3.88
CA ARG A 207 -1.60 -0.23 3.83
C ARG A 207 -2.10 -1.44 3.06
N TYR A 208 -1.65 -1.56 1.82
CA TYR A 208 -2.11 -2.55 0.86
C TYR A 208 -1.26 -3.80 0.88
N ARG A 209 -1.92 -4.92 0.58
CA ARG A 209 -1.30 -6.21 0.32
C ARG A 209 -1.93 -6.88 -0.88
N ASN A 210 -1.17 -7.75 -1.50
CA ASN A 210 -1.63 -8.69 -2.51
C ASN A 210 -1.84 -10.04 -1.81
N VAL A 211 -2.97 -10.70 -2.06
CA VAL A 211 -3.23 -12.04 -1.56
C VAL A 211 -3.68 -12.94 -2.69
N PRO A 212 -3.18 -14.19 -2.79
CA PRO A 212 -3.65 -15.14 -3.80
C PRO A 212 -5.11 -15.48 -3.52
N ILE A 213 -5.90 -15.57 -4.59
CA ILE A 213 -7.30 -16.00 -4.56
C ILE A 213 -7.52 -17.26 -5.41
N GLY A 214 -6.45 -18.01 -5.70
CA GLY A 214 -6.49 -19.26 -6.46
C GLY A 214 -6.16 -19.09 -7.94
N ASP A 215 -6.14 -20.20 -8.65
CA ASP A 215 -5.93 -20.24 -10.09
C ASP A 215 -7.28 -20.24 -10.81
N VAL A 216 -7.35 -19.62 -12.00
CA VAL A 216 -8.54 -19.51 -12.83
C VAL A 216 -8.22 -19.89 -14.27
N GLU A 217 -9.13 -20.60 -14.91
CA GLU A 217 -9.08 -20.90 -16.35
C GLU A 217 -10.02 -19.93 -17.07
N LEU A 218 -9.47 -19.15 -18.00
CA LEU A 218 -10.27 -18.29 -18.88
C LEU A 218 -10.56 -19.01 -20.20
N ILE A 219 -11.84 -19.20 -20.49
CA ILE A 219 -12.32 -19.82 -21.72
C ILE A 219 -12.89 -18.74 -22.64
N GLY A 220 -12.30 -18.57 -23.83
CA GLY A 220 -12.71 -17.52 -24.77
C GLY A 220 -11.99 -16.20 -24.52
N ASN A 221 -12.66 -15.07 -24.81
CA ASN A 221 -12.04 -13.73 -24.74
C ASN A 221 -12.89 -12.67 -24.04
N ALA A 222 -14.05 -13.02 -23.50
CA ALA A 222 -14.97 -12.09 -22.85
C ALA A 222 -15.38 -12.69 -21.53
N HIS A 223 -15.19 -11.92 -20.46
CA HIS A 223 -15.19 -12.44 -19.10
C HIS A 223 -15.86 -11.45 -18.15
N THR A 224 -16.33 -11.96 -17.02
CA THR A 224 -16.86 -11.16 -15.92
C THR A 224 -16.12 -11.50 -14.64
N ALA A 225 -15.78 -10.49 -13.86
CA ALA A 225 -15.30 -10.66 -12.49
C ALA A 225 -16.22 -9.95 -11.52
N THR A 226 -16.42 -10.52 -10.33
CA THR A 226 -17.23 -9.91 -9.28
C THR A 226 -16.60 -10.11 -7.91
N VAL A 227 -16.80 -9.14 -7.02
CA VAL A 227 -16.44 -9.25 -5.60
C VAL A 227 -17.69 -8.95 -4.78
N ARG A 228 -18.22 -9.98 -4.10
CA ARG A 228 -19.41 -9.92 -3.25
C ARG A 228 -19.04 -10.12 -1.79
N VAL A 229 -19.90 -9.63 -0.90
CA VAL A 229 -19.69 -9.73 0.54
C VAL A 229 -20.55 -10.86 1.11
N GLN A 230 -19.94 -11.83 1.76
CA GLN A 230 -20.67 -12.88 2.48
C GLN A 230 -20.92 -12.49 3.93
N ARG A 231 -19.96 -11.81 4.57
CA ARG A 231 -20.04 -11.42 5.98
C ARG A 231 -19.20 -10.18 6.27
N ILE A 232 -19.75 -9.24 7.03
CA ILE A 232 -19.01 -8.05 7.51
C ILE A 232 -18.75 -8.17 9.01
N VAL A 233 -17.50 -7.93 9.42
CA VAL A 233 -17.10 -7.73 10.81
C VAL A 233 -16.60 -6.29 10.97
N ASN A 234 -17.09 -5.60 12.00
CA ASN A 234 -16.68 -4.24 12.36
C ASN A 234 -16.83 -3.19 11.24
N GLY A 235 -17.93 -3.27 10.49
CA GLY A 235 -18.51 -2.15 9.73
C GLY A 235 -17.93 -1.84 8.35
N GLY A 236 -16.67 -2.17 8.06
CA GLY A 236 -16.07 -1.96 6.73
C GLY A 236 -15.68 -3.28 6.07
N VAL A 237 -15.72 -3.35 4.74
CA VAL A 237 -15.26 -4.52 3.95
C VAL A 237 -13.77 -4.41 3.64
N MET A 238 -13.38 -3.48 2.77
CA MET A 238 -11.99 -3.19 2.42
C MET A 238 -11.91 -1.90 1.61
N ASN A 239 -10.68 -1.43 1.44
CA ASN A 239 -10.31 -0.63 0.28
C ASN A 239 -9.79 -1.58 -0.80
N LEU A 240 -10.57 -1.80 -1.86
CA LEU A 240 -10.24 -2.70 -2.97
C LEU A 240 -9.52 -1.93 -4.09
N LYS A 241 -8.33 -2.37 -4.48
CA LYS A 241 -7.51 -1.71 -5.50
C LYS A 241 -7.61 -2.36 -6.87
N ALA A 242 -7.45 -3.68 -6.92
CA ALA A 242 -7.48 -4.43 -8.17
C ALA A 242 -7.67 -5.93 -7.93
N ILE A 243 -8.02 -6.63 -9.00
CA ILE A 243 -7.71 -8.06 -9.18
C ILE A 243 -6.62 -8.14 -10.27
N ILE A 244 -5.61 -8.99 -10.08
CA ILE A 244 -4.57 -9.24 -11.07
C ILE A 244 -4.57 -10.72 -11.43
N LEU A 245 -4.56 -11.03 -12.73
CA LEU A 245 -4.46 -12.39 -13.26
C LEU A 245 -3.09 -12.51 -13.93
N THR A 246 -2.21 -13.34 -13.39
CA THR A 246 -0.87 -13.59 -13.95
C THR A 246 -0.87 -14.93 -14.67
N PRO A 247 -0.58 -14.99 -15.99
CA PRO A 247 -0.54 -16.24 -16.75
C PRO A 247 0.32 -17.31 -16.07
N GLN A 248 -0.16 -18.55 -16.10
CA GLN A 248 0.61 -19.72 -15.68
C GLN A 248 1.33 -20.36 -16.89
N PRO A 249 2.52 -20.97 -16.68
CA PRO A 249 3.26 -21.68 -17.72
C PRO A 249 2.57 -22.94 -18.25
#